data_AF-A0A7J6B4B1-F1
#
_entry.id   AF-A0A7J6B4B1-F1
#
_cell.length_a   1.000
_cell.length_b   1.000
_cell.length_c   1.000
_cell.angle_alpha   90.00
_cell.angle_beta   90.00
_cell.angle_gamma   90.00
#
_symmetry.space_group_name_H-M   'P 1'
#
loop_
_entity.id
_entity.type
_entity.pdbx_description
1 polymer ?
#
loop_
_entity_poly.entity_id
_entity_poly.type
_entity_poly.pdbx_seq_one_letter_code
_entity_poly.pdbx_strand_id
1 'polypeptide(L)'
;MGDIYQIVVIGFRGEKKTVDVATSEDDFNKTTISAFKEKLMVKFPELKGAQFRMMFTDVQLEDTDTFSMRKILNKSTIFLIVRMPGGAAPAHTHTHTHPAG
;
A
#
# COMPACT_ATOMS: atom_id res chain seq x y z
N MET A 1 19.14 21.99 6.55
CA MET A 1 18.01 21.12 6.87
C MET A 1 17.15 21.04 5.62
N GLY A 2 17.20 19.92 4.90
CA GLY A 2 16.39 19.75 3.69
C GLY A 2 15.01 19.25 4.09
N ASP A 3 13.95 19.90 3.60
CA ASP A 3 12.59 19.47 3.83
C ASP A 3 12.35 18.15 3.08
N ILE A 4 12.22 17.06 3.84
CA ILE A 4 11.84 15.76 3.28
C ILE A 4 10.34 15.76 3.06
N TYR A 5 9.93 15.49 1.83
CA TYR A 5 8.54 15.33 1.44
C TYR A 5 8.07 13.95 1.89
N GLN A 6 7.19 13.96 2.87
CA GLN A 6 6.64 12.75 3.47
C GLN A 6 5.13 12.67 3.23
N ILE A 7 4.62 11.46 3.11
CA ILE A 7 3.19 11.16 3.02
C ILE A 7 2.78 10.31 4.22
N VAL A 8 1.64 10.64 4.82
CA VAL A 8 1.03 9.84 5.88
C VAL A 8 0.15 8.79 5.23
N VAL A 9 0.35 7.54 5.59
CA VAL A 9 -0.44 6.41 5.08
C VAL A 9 -1.16 5.74 6.23
N ILE A 10 -2.48 5.65 6.11
CA ILE A 10 -3.35 4.96 7.05
C ILE A 10 -3.54 3.54 6.53
N GLY A 11 -2.97 2.57 7.24
CA GLY A 11 -3.09 1.16 6.94
C GLY A 11 -4.48 0.59 7.27
N PHE A 12 -4.76 -0.61 6.76
CA PHE A 12 -6.02 -1.32 6.98
C PHE A 12 -6.27 -1.73 8.44
N ARG A 13 -5.23 -1.74 9.28
CA ARG A 13 -5.30 -1.95 10.74
C ARG A 13 -5.56 -0.66 11.53
N GLY A 14 -5.73 0.47 10.84
CA GLY A 14 -5.83 1.81 11.45
C GLY A 14 -4.48 2.40 11.88
N GLU A 15 -3.36 1.73 11.59
CA GLU A 15 -2.02 2.23 11.89
C GLU A 15 -1.61 3.35 10.92
N LYS A 16 -1.03 4.42 11.46
CA LYS A 16 -0.51 5.55 10.67
C LYS A 16 0.99 5.39 10.51
N LYS A 17 1.49 5.34 9.27
CA LYS A 17 2.94 5.39 8.99
C LYS A 17 3.28 6.54 8.05
N THR A 18 4.40 7.18 8.30
CA THR A 18 4.98 8.18 7.41
C THR A 18 5.93 7.51 6.42
N VAL A 19 5.78 7.83 5.14
CA VAL A 19 6.61 7.32 4.05
C VAL A 19 7.38 8.48 3.44
N ASP A 20 8.70 8.36 3.43
CA ASP A 20 9.60 9.32 2.81
C ASP A 20 9.58 9.16 1.28
N VAL A 21 9.09 10.20 0.60
CA VAL A 21 8.91 10.18 -0.85
C VAL A 21 10.12 10.79 -1.54
N ALA A 22 10.45 12.04 -1.23
CA ALA A 22 11.54 12.76 -1.91
C ALA A 22 12.11 13.86 -1.00
N THR A 23 13.25 14.42 -1.39
CA THR A 23 13.87 15.59 -0.74
C THR A 23 13.68 16.89 -1.52
N SER A 24 13.01 16.82 -2.68
CA SER A 24 12.76 17.95 -3.57
C SER A 24 11.29 17.97 -3.98
N GLU A 25 10.73 19.17 -4.10
CA GLU A 25 9.34 19.35 -4.54
C GLU A 25 9.11 18.86 -5.97
N ASP A 26 10.06 19.11 -6.87
CA ASP A 26 9.95 18.71 -8.28
C ASP A 26 9.96 17.17 -8.42
N ASP A 27 10.83 16.49 -7.67
CA ASP A 27 10.91 15.03 -7.64
C ASP A 27 9.65 14.42 -6.98
N PHE A 28 9.15 15.07 -5.92
CA PHE A 28 7.89 14.72 -5.28
C PHE A 28 6.72 14.83 -6.26
N ASN A 29 6.60 15.95 -6.98
CA ASN A 29 5.51 16.19 -7.93
C ASN A 29 5.55 15.25 -9.14
N LYS A 30 6.74 14.88 -9.61
CA LYS A 30 6.95 13.92 -10.71
C LYS A 30 6.81 12.46 -10.28
N THR A 31 6.81 12.17 -8.98
CA THR A 31 6.63 10.82 -8.48
C THR A 31 5.23 10.31 -8.87
N THR A 32 5.22 9.15 -9.52
CA THR A 32 4.00 8.45 -9.90
C THR A 32 3.44 7.64 -8.73
N ILE A 33 2.14 7.36 -8.76
CA ILE A 33 1.51 6.48 -7.78
C ILE A 33 2.16 5.10 -7.82
N SER A 34 2.52 4.58 -9.01
CA SER A 34 3.23 3.30 -9.15
C SER A 34 4.54 3.25 -8.35
N ALA A 35 5.41 4.26 -8.48
CA ALA A 35 6.66 4.34 -7.71
C ALA A 35 6.38 4.45 -6.20
N PHE A 36 5.32 5.15 -5.80
CA PHE A 36 4.89 5.19 -4.41
C PHE A 36 4.34 3.85 -3.90
N LYS A 37 3.67 3.06 -4.75
CA LYS A 37 3.23 1.69 -4.41
C LYS A 37 4.40 0.82 -4.02
N GLU A 38 5.49 0.87 -4.78
CA GLU A 38 6.70 0.10 -4.46
C GLU A 38 7.26 0.48 -3.08
N LYS A 39 7.38 1.79 -2.79
CA LYS A 39 7.79 2.28 -1.47
C LYS A 39 6.87 1.78 -0.37
N LEU A 40 5.56 1.75 -0.63
CA LEU A 40 4.59 1.23 0.31
C LEU A 40 4.72 -0.28 0.53
N MET A 41 4.99 -1.08 -0.49
CA MET A 41 5.23 -2.53 -0.33
C MET A 41 6.51 -2.84 0.46
N VAL A 42 7.49 -1.92 0.45
CA VAL A 42 8.68 -2.02 1.30
C VAL A 42 8.35 -1.67 2.77
N LYS A 43 7.56 -0.62 3.00
CA LYS A 43 7.17 -0.17 4.36
C LYS A 43 6.08 -1.02 5.01
N PHE A 44 5.21 -1.61 4.18
CA PHE A 44 4.10 -2.47 4.55
C PHE A 44 4.29 -3.84 3.85
N PRO A 45 5.04 -4.76 4.47
CA PRO A 45 5.27 -6.08 3.90
C PRO A 45 3.96 -6.88 3.72
N GLU A 46 2.91 -6.57 4.49
CA GLU A 46 1.57 -7.18 4.38
C GLU A 46 0.89 -6.90 3.03
N LEU A 47 1.34 -5.88 2.28
CA LEU A 47 0.88 -5.63 0.91
C LEU A 47 1.48 -6.59 -0.11
N LYS A 48 2.59 -7.27 0.22
CA LYS A 48 3.23 -8.24 -0.68
C LYS A 48 2.33 -9.47 -0.80
N GLY A 49 1.59 -9.56 -1.90
CA GLY A 49 0.66 -10.65 -2.20
C GLY A 49 -0.81 -10.33 -1.90
N ALA A 50 -1.09 -9.15 -1.33
CA ALA A 50 -2.46 -8.67 -1.17
C ALA A 50 -2.83 -7.68 -2.27
N GLN A 51 -4.06 -7.79 -2.79
CA GLN A 51 -4.59 -6.75 -3.67
C GLN A 51 -5.02 -5.57 -2.80
N PHE A 52 -4.51 -4.38 -3.08
CA PHE A 52 -4.86 -3.18 -2.34
C PHE A 52 -5.17 -2.01 -3.27
N ARG A 53 -5.93 -1.05 -2.76
CA ARG A 53 -6.26 0.23 -3.38
C ARG A 53 -5.75 1.35 -2.52
N MET A 54 -5.29 2.41 -3.16
CA MET A 54 -4.93 3.65 -2.49
C MET A 54 -6.03 4.66 -2.76
N MET A 55 -6.52 5.32 -1.73
CA MET A 55 -7.49 6.41 -1.84
C MET A 55 -6.94 7.67 -1.20
N PHE A 56 -7.09 8.78 -1.89
CA PHE A 56 -6.75 10.09 -1.38
C PHE A 56 -7.98 10.98 -1.42
N THR A 57 -8.36 11.53 -0.27
CA THR A 57 -9.63 12.25 -0.11
C THR A 57 -10.80 11.36 -0.55
N ASP A 58 -11.42 11.65 -1.68
CA ASP A 58 -12.61 11.00 -2.23
C ASP A 58 -12.28 10.13 -3.46
N VAL A 59 -11.03 10.20 -3.94
CA VAL A 59 -10.67 9.61 -5.23
C VAL A 59 -9.68 8.47 -5.06
N GLN A 60 -9.99 7.36 -5.74
CA GLN A 60 -9.06 6.25 -5.87
C GLN A 60 -7.89 6.67 -6.78
N LEU A 61 -6.68 6.42 -6.30
CA LEU A 61 -5.46 6.68 -7.03
C LEU A 61 -5.18 5.53 -7.99
N GLU A 62 -4.92 5.86 -9.25
CA GLU A 62 -4.46 4.91 -10.26
C GLU A 62 -2.95 5.04 -10.46
N ASP A 63 -2.31 3.99 -10.95
CA ASP A 63 -0.86 3.91 -11.14
C ASP A 63 -0.33 4.89 -12.19
N THR A 64 -1.20 5.33 -13.10
CA THR A 64 -0.92 6.30 -14.16
C THR A 64 -0.89 7.75 -13.66
N ASP A 65 -1.39 8.02 -12.46
CA ASP A 65 -1.40 9.37 -11.88
C ASP A 65 -0.05 9.74 -11.24
N THR A 66 0.20 11.05 -11.16
CA THR A 66 1.29 11.63 -10.38
C THR A 66 0.75 12.39 -9.17
N PHE A 67 1.61 12.62 -8.17
CA PHE A 67 1.22 13.39 -6.99
C PHE A 67 0.77 14.81 -7.36
N SER A 68 1.43 15.44 -8.32
CA SER A 68 1.06 16.77 -8.79
C SER A 68 -0.33 16.81 -9.45
N MET A 69 -0.67 15.80 -10.27
CA MET A 69 -1.96 15.70 -10.95
C MET A 69 -3.14 15.62 -9.97
N ARG A 70 -2.96 14.87 -8.87
CA ARG A 70 -3.96 14.68 -7.82
C ARG A 70 -3.89 15.71 -6.70
N LYS A 71 -3.07 16.76 -6.87
CA LYS A 71 -2.81 17.81 -5.87
C LYS A 71 -2.44 17.25 -4.49
N ILE A 72 -1.69 16.16 -4.48
CA ILE A 72 -1.19 15.54 -3.26
C ILE A 72 -0.05 16.42 -2.75
N LEU A 73 -0.20 16.94 -1.54
CA LEU A 73 0.79 17.81 -0.89
C LEU A 73 1.66 17.04 0.10
N ASN A 74 2.75 17.65 0.54
CA ASN A 74 3.52 17.16 1.67
C ASN A 74 2.62 16.98 2.91
N LYS A 75 2.85 15.92 3.67
CA LYS A 75 2.04 15.52 4.85
C LYS A 75 0.57 15.21 4.53
N SER A 76 0.23 15.01 3.26
CA SER A 76 -1.09 14.48 2.88
C SER A 76 -1.31 13.08 3.43
N THR A 77 -2.58 12.75 3.67
CA THR A 77 -2.98 11.44 4.22
C THR A 77 -3.62 10.58 3.14
N ILE A 78 -3.02 9.43 2.84
CA ILE A 78 -3.52 8.42 1.92
C ILE A 78 -4.07 7.24 2.70
N PHE A 79 -5.26 6.80 2.34
CA PHE A 79 -5.91 5.63 2.91
C PHE A 79 -5.56 4.39 2.08
N LEU A 80 -5.07 3.36 2.77
CA LEU A 80 -4.74 2.08 2.18
C LEU A 80 -5.87 1.09 2.45
N ILE A 81 -6.51 0.64 1.38
CA ILE A 81 -7.64 -0.28 1.44
C ILE A 81 -7.16 -1.63 0.90
N VAL A 82 -6.99 -2.60 1.78
CA VAL A 82 -6.59 -3.95 1.39
C VAL A 82 -7.83 -4.80 1.17
N ARG A 83 -7.92 -5.46 0.00
CA ARG A 83 -8.91 -6.48 -0.25
C ARG A 83 -8.36 -7.80 0.28
N MET A 84 -8.86 -8.22 1.43
CA MET A 84 -8.50 -9.52 1.99
C MET A 84 -9.14 -10.64 1.18
N PRO A 85 -8.40 -11.67 0.74
CA PRO A 85 -8.99 -12.89 0.20
C PRO A 85 -9.73 -13.61 1.32
N GLY A 86 -11.04 -13.77 1.17
CA GLY A 86 -11.82 -14.59 2.10
C GLY A 86 -11.54 -16.07 1.87
N GLY A 87 -11.02 -16.75 2.89
CA GLY A 87 -11.05 -18.21 3.01
C GLY A 87 -9.92 -18.97 2.31
N ALA A 88 -8.75 -19.04 2.94
CA ALA A 88 -7.89 -20.21 2.84
C ALA A 88 -7.87 -20.88 4.23
N ALA A 89 -8.99 -21.53 4.60
CA ALA A 89 -8.90 -22.56 5.62
C ALA A 89 -7.98 -23.64 5.05
N PRO A 90 -6.88 -24.00 5.72
CA PRO A 90 -6.06 -25.09 5.24
C PRO A 90 -6.95 -26.34 5.27
N ALA A 91 -7.19 -26.92 4.09
CA ALA A 91 -7.78 -28.23 3.98
C ALA A 91 -6.78 -29.22 4.58
N HIS A 92 -6.89 -29.45 5.89
CA HIS A 92 -6.26 -30.60 6.54
C HIS A 92 -7.03 -31.82 6.06
N THR A 93 -6.79 -32.27 4.84
CA THR A 93 -7.18 -33.62 4.42
C THR A 93 -6.30 -34.59 5.20
N HIS A 94 -6.74 -34.96 6.40
CA HIS A 94 -6.28 -36.16 7.07
C HIS A 94 -6.71 -37.36 6.20
N THR A 95 -5.86 -37.75 5.26
CA THR A 95 -6.01 -39.04 4.58
C THR A 95 -5.59 -40.11 5.57
N HIS A 96 -6.55 -40.62 6.33
CA HIS A 96 -6.37 -41.82 7.15
C HIS A 96 -6.31 -43.03 6.21
N THR A 97 -5.09 -43.38 5.77
CA THR A 97 -4.83 -44.63 5.05
C THR A 97 -4.83 -45.79 6.05
N HIS A 98 -5.83 -46.65 5.95
CA HIS A 98 -5.91 -47.92 6.67
C HIS A 98 -5.14 -48.99 5.87
N PRO A 99 -4.09 -49.63 6.43
CA PRO A 99 -3.45 -50.75 5.77
C PRO A 99 -4.26 -52.03 6.05
N ALA A 100 -4.79 -52.66 5.00
CA ALA A 100 -5.29 -54.03 5.07
C ALA A 100 -4.13 -55.00 4.91
N GLY A 101 -4.02 -55.95 5.84
CA GLY A 101 -3.09 -57.08 5.78
C GLY A 101 -3.58 -58.21 4.88
#